data_AF-A0A3D3FPB1-F1
#
_entry.id   AF-A0A3D3FPB1-F1
#
_cell.length_a   1.000
_cell.length_b   1.000
_cell.length_c   1.000
_cell.angle_alpha   90.00
_cell.angle_beta   90.00
_cell.angle_gamma   90.00
#
_symmetry.space_group_name_H-M   'P 1'
#
loop_
_entity.id
_entity.type
_entity.pdbx_description
1 polymer ?
#
loop_
_entity_poly.entity_id
_entity_poly.type
_entity_poly.pdbx_seq_one_letter_code
_entity_poly.pdbx_strand_id
1 'polypeptide(L)'
;MLASLLEFFGLDSAEDAVPFVYSRFDKAAIARAAPLVAEFRDRGDPLAVDIYENAAQELLLLCRSVRDRAGSSVDDRRLLLWGGLLENDAPFRSRVCDLVRRELGDLYPVAAEGSSAEGACILAASGRGLR
;
A
#
# COMPACT_ATOMS: atom_id res chain seq x y z
N MET A 1 16.37 8.36 11.23
CA MET A 1 16.27 7.36 10.15
C MET A 1 17.49 7.26 9.19
N LEU A 2 18.11 8.37 8.73
CA LEU A 2 19.10 8.35 7.62
C LEU A 2 20.25 7.34 7.76
N ALA A 3 20.95 7.30 8.91
CA ALA A 3 22.08 6.38 9.11
C ALA A 3 21.69 4.91 8.91
N SER A 4 20.52 4.49 9.40
CA SER A 4 20.02 3.13 9.22
C SER A 4 19.64 2.81 7.77
N LEU A 5 19.20 3.82 7.00
CA LEU A 5 18.94 3.63 5.56
C LEU A 5 20.26 3.46 4.78
N LEU A 6 21.28 4.25 5.11
CA LEU A 6 22.61 4.11 4.49
C LEU A 6 23.19 2.72 4.76
N GLU A 7 23.14 2.26 6.01
CA GLU A 7 23.54 0.91 6.39
C GLU A 7 22.73 -0.16 5.65
N PHE A 8 21.40 -0.03 5.61
CA PHE A 8 20.51 -0.97 4.93
C PHE A 8 20.81 -1.11 3.44
N PHE A 9 21.15 0.00 2.78
CA PHE A 9 21.48 0.01 1.35
C PHE A 9 22.97 -0.21 1.06
N GLY A 10 23.82 -0.33 2.09
CA GLY A 10 25.27 -0.47 1.91
C GLY A 10 25.91 0.77 1.27
N LEU A 11 25.44 1.97 1.63
CA LEU A 11 25.93 3.25 1.15
C LEU A 11 26.78 3.92 2.22
N ASP A 12 27.89 4.55 1.83
CA ASP A 12 28.79 5.23 2.75
C ASP A 12 28.29 6.65 3.08
N SER A 13 27.57 7.27 2.14
CA SER A 13 27.11 8.65 2.23
C SER A 13 25.74 8.87 1.55
N ALA A 14 25.09 10.00 1.84
CA ALA A 14 23.82 10.35 1.21
C ALA A 14 23.99 10.62 -0.30
N GLU A 15 25.17 11.06 -0.70
CA GLU A 15 25.55 11.34 -2.09
C GLU A 15 25.53 10.07 -2.94
N ASP A 16 25.84 8.90 -2.34
CA ASP A 16 25.80 7.60 -3.00
C ASP A 16 24.38 7.14 -3.35
N ALA A 17 23.35 7.78 -2.76
CA ALA A 17 21.96 7.49 -3.09
C ALA A 17 21.61 7.88 -4.54
N VAL A 18 22.28 8.89 -5.11
CA VAL A 18 22.03 9.34 -6.49
C VAL A 18 22.38 8.23 -7.51
N PRO A 19 23.62 7.70 -7.57
CA PRO A 19 23.93 6.61 -8.49
C PRO A 19 23.17 5.32 -8.16
N PHE A 20 22.84 5.07 -6.88
CA PHE A 20 22.00 3.95 -6.48
C PHE A 20 20.62 4.01 -7.13
N VAL A 21 19.95 5.18 -7.08
CA VAL A 21 18.60 5.36 -7.63
C VAL A 21 18.60 5.49 -9.15
N TYR A 22 19.59 6.12 -9.76
CA TYR A 22 19.56 6.42 -11.21
C TYR A 22 20.27 5.40 -12.08
N SER A 23 21.33 4.75 -11.59
CA SER A 23 22.16 3.85 -12.40
C SER A 23 22.05 2.38 -11.98
N ARG A 24 21.65 2.12 -10.73
CA ARG A 24 21.51 0.76 -10.16
C ARG A 24 20.11 0.50 -9.64
N PHE A 25 19.10 1.12 -10.26
CA PHE A 25 17.73 1.06 -9.80
C PHE A 25 17.21 -0.38 -9.74
N ASP A 26 16.92 -0.83 -8.52
CA ASP A 26 16.13 -2.02 -8.25
C ASP A 26 14.94 -1.61 -7.39
N LYS A 27 13.75 -1.60 -8.02
CA LYS A 27 12.48 -1.30 -7.36
C LYS A 27 12.26 -2.18 -6.13
N ALA A 28 12.58 -3.48 -6.23
CA ALA A 28 12.39 -4.40 -5.13
C ALA A 28 13.38 -4.09 -3.99
N ALA A 29 14.63 -3.72 -4.31
CA ALA A 29 15.60 -3.30 -3.30
C ALA A 29 15.14 -2.10 -2.49
N ILE A 30 14.64 -1.07 -3.16
CA ILE A 30 14.13 0.13 -2.48
C ILE A 30 12.90 -0.22 -1.63
N ALA A 31 11.95 -1.00 -2.17
CA ALA A 31 10.75 -1.40 -1.44
C ALA A 31 11.05 -2.23 -0.19
N ARG A 32 12.16 -2.99 -0.17
CA ARG A 32 12.58 -3.75 1.02
C ARG A 32 12.94 -2.88 2.23
N ALA A 33 13.12 -1.56 2.05
CA ALA A 33 13.32 -0.63 3.18
C ALA A 33 12.01 -0.25 3.90
N ALA A 34 10.84 -0.60 3.37
CA ALA A 34 9.56 -0.22 3.98
C ALA A 34 9.39 -0.69 5.45
N PRO A 35 9.80 -1.92 5.85
CA PRO A 35 9.80 -2.34 7.25
C PRO A 35 10.69 -1.48 8.14
N LEU A 36 11.86 -1.04 7.65
CA LEU A 36 12.72 -0.14 8.41
C LEU A 36 12.02 1.20 8.69
N VAL A 37 11.32 1.76 7.70
CA VAL A 37 10.52 2.98 7.90
C VAL A 37 9.39 2.73 8.90
N ALA A 38 8.75 1.55 8.88
CA ALA A 38 7.73 1.16 9.86
C ALA A 38 8.30 1.15 11.29
N GLU A 39 9.49 0.59 11.49
CA GLU A 39 10.15 0.58 12.80
C GLU A 39 10.44 1.99 13.31
N PHE A 40 10.85 2.91 12.44
CA PHE A 40 11.06 4.31 12.82
C PHE A 40 9.74 5.02 13.15
N ARG A 41 8.66 4.74 12.40
CA ARG A 41 7.32 5.22 12.72
C ARG A 41 6.90 4.75 14.12
N ASP A 42 7.09 3.47 14.43
CA ASP A 42 6.70 2.89 15.73
C ASP A 42 7.49 3.49 16.90
N ARG A 43 8.69 4.02 16.63
CA ARG A 43 9.51 4.79 17.59
C ARG A 43 9.13 6.28 17.66
N GLY A 44 8.18 6.74 16.85
CA GLY A 44 7.74 8.12 16.81
C GLY A 44 8.67 9.06 16.03
N ASP A 45 9.51 8.55 15.12
CA ASP A 45 10.29 9.39 14.20
C ASP A 45 9.32 10.23 13.35
N PRO A 46 9.38 11.58 13.42
CA PRO A 46 8.37 12.44 12.79
C PRO A 46 8.31 12.26 11.27
N LEU A 47 9.46 12.05 10.61
CA LEU A 47 9.51 11.86 9.16
C LEU A 47 8.88 10.53 8.78
N ALA A 48 9.16 9.46 9.52
CA ALA A 48 8.55 8.16 9.26
C ALA A 48 7.03 8.18 9.49
N VAL A 49 6.56 8.87 10.54
CA VAL A 49 5.13 9.09 10.78
C VAL A 49 4.48 9.85 9.62
N ASP A 50 5.10 10.94 9.17
CA ASP A 50 4.59 11.74 8.05
C ASP A 50 4.57 10.95 6.72
N ILE A 51 5.57 10.09 6.47
CA ILE A 51 5.58 9.21 5.29
C ILE A 51 4.35 8.30 5.29
N TYR A 52 4.05 7.66 6.42
CA TYR A 52 2.91 6.76 6.54
C TYR A 52 1.57 7.50 6.48
N GLU A 53 1.46 8.68 7.10
CA GLU A 53 0.24 9.48 7.01
C GLU A 53 -0.02 9.94 5.57
N ASN A 54 1.00 10.44 4.87
CA ASN A 54 0.87 10.82 3.46
C ASN A 54 0.48 9.63 2.58
N ALA A 55 1.10 8.47 2.77
CA ALA A 55 0.72 7.25 2.04
C ALA A 55 -0.75 6.85 2.28
N ALA A 56 -1.24 6.99 3.52
CA ALA A 56 -2.64 6.71 3.84
C ALA A 56 -3.60 7.71 3.16
N GLN A 57 -3.22 8.99 3.10
CA GLN A 57 -3.99 10.03 2.39
C GLN A 57 -4.00 9.79 0.87
N GLU A 58 -2.86 9.39 0.29
CA GLU A 58 -2.80 9.07 -1.14
C GLU A 58 -3.71 7.88 -1.51
N LEU A 59 -3.74 6.83 -0.67
CA LEU A 59 -4.67 5.71 -0.83
C LEU A 59 -6.13 6.14 -0.70
N LEU A 60 -6.44 7.05 0.22
CA LEU A 60 -7.79 7.61 0.36
C LEU A 60 -8.20 8.38 -0.90
N LEU A 61 -7.30 9.21 -1.45
CA LEU A 61 -7.55 9.97 -2.68
C LEU A 61 -7.79 9.04 -3.87
N LEU A 62 -7.05 7.93 -3.96
CA LEU A 62 -7.29 6.90 -4.97
C LEU A 62 -8.68 6.28 -4.83
N CYS A 63 -9.08 5.92 -3.60
CA CYS A 63 -10.43 5.38 -3.33
C CYS A 63 -11.52 6.37 -3.73
N ARG A 64 -11.36 7.65 -3.36
CA ARG A 64 -12.29 8.73 -3.73
C ARG A 64 -12.41 8.86 -5.24
N SER A 65 -11.27 8.90 -5.94
CA SER A 65 -11.23 9.05 -7.41
C SER A 65 -11.99 7.95 -8.13
N VAL A 66 -11.80 6.70 -7.71
CA VAL A 66 -12.49 5.55 -8.30
C VAL A 66 -13.98 5.56 -7.96
N ARG A 67 -14.34 5.85 -6.70
CA ARG A 67 -15.75 5.97 -6.27
C ARG A 67 -16.50 7.02 -7.09
N ASP A 68 -15.92 8.21 -7.24
CA ASP A 68 -16.54 9.32 -7.95
C ASP A 68 -16.73 9.01 -9.44
N ARG A 69 -15.78 8.28 -10.04
CA ARG A 69 -15.89 7.80 -11.43
C ARG A 69 -16.89 6.68 -11.61
N ALA A 70 -16.96 5.73 -10.67
CA ALA A 70 -17.87 4.59 -10.75
C ALA A 70 -19.34 5.02 -10.66
N GLY A 71 -19.62 6.13 -9.93
CA GLY A 71 -20.96 6.67 -9.80
C GLY A 71 -21.93 5.63 -9.23
N SER A 72 -23.08 5.45 -9.86
CA SER A 72 -24.08 4.42 -9.50
C SER A 72 -23.85 3.07 -10.18
N SER A 73 -22.75 2.88 -10.91
CA SER A 73 -22.49 1.63 -11.65
C SER A 73 -22.04 0.47 -10.75
N VAL A 74 -21.77 0.77 -9.48
CA VAL A 74 -21.36 -0.19 -8.47
C VAL A 74 -22.36 -0.10 -7.34
N ASP A 75 -23.25 -1.09 -7.27
CA ASP A 75 -24.28 -1.20 -6.24
C ASP A 75 -23.67 -1.62 -4.89
N ASP A 76 -22.64 -2.46 -4.92
CA ASP A 76 -21.97 -2.98 -3.73
C ASP A 76 -20.69 -2.18 -3.42
N ARG A 77 -20.75 -1.34 -2.40
CA ARG A 77 -19.69 -0.40 -2.00
C ARG A 77 -18.59 -1.06 -1.13
N ARG A 78 -18.36 -2.35 -1.28
CA ARG A 78 -17.29 -3.08 -0.60
C ARG A 78 -15.92 -2.68 -1.16
N LEU A 79 -15.00 -2.35 -0.26
CA LEU A 79 -13.62 -2.00 -0.59
C LEU A 79 -12.68 -3.09 -0.06
N LEU A 80 -12.06 -3.83 -0.97
CA LEU A 80 -10.98 -4.73 -0.60
C LEU A 80 -9.65 -3.96 -0.56
N LEU A 81 -8.97 -4.01 0.58
CA LEU A 81 -7.61 -3.49 0.75
C LEU A 81 -6.62 -4.66 0.64
N TRP A 82 -5.78 -4.64 -0.39
CA TRP A 82 -4.87 -5.74 -0.73
C TRP A 82 -3.46 -5.24 -1.06
N GLY A 83 -2.43 -6.02 -0.71
CA GLY A 83 -1.02 -5.76 -1.01
C GLY A 83 -0.13 -5.81 0.21
N GLY A 84 1.16 -6.09 -0.01
CA GLY A 84 2.11 -6.45 1.06
C GLY A 84 2.17 -5.48 2.24
N LEU A 85 2.08 -4.16 2.03
CA LEU A 85 2.05 -3.20 3.13
C LEU A 85 0.73 -3.27 3.92
N LEU A 86 -0.41 -3.40 3.25
CA LEU A 86 -1.73 -3.48 3.88
C LEU A 86 -1.98 -4.86 4.55
N GLU A 87 -1.24 -5.88 4.15
CA GLU A 87 -1.31 -7.23 4.71
C GLU A 87 -0.36 -7.43 5.90
N ASN A 88 0.85 -6.85 5.84
CA ASN A 88 1.89 -7.06 6.84
C ASN A 88 2.02 -5.92 7.87
N ASP A 89 1.32 -4.80 7.68
CA ASP A 89 1.31 -3.66 8.62
C ASP A 89 -0.13 -3.37 9.10
N ALA A 90 -0.52 -4.03 10.19
CA ALA A 90 -1.85 -3.89 10.78
C ALA A 90 -2.18 -2.45 11.23
N PRO A 91 -1.27 -1.71 11.90
CA PRO A 91 -1.49 -0.29 12.21
C PRO A 91 -1.79 0.55 10.97
N PHE A 92 -1.02 0.40 9.90
CA PHE A 92 -1.24 1.13 8.65
C PHE A 92 -2.57 0.75 8.00
N ARG A 93 -2.90 -0.55 7.95
CA ARG A 93 -4.21 -1.02 7.47
C ARG A 93 -5.36 -0.40 8.26
N SER A 94 -5.25 -0.35 9.59
CA SER A 94 -6.28 0.28 10.45
C SER A 94 -6.42 1.75 10.11
N ARG A 95 -5.29 2.47 9.99
CA ARG A 95 -5.28 3.89 9.64
C ARG A 95 -6.01 4.17 8.32
N VAL A 96 -5.73 3.38 7.28
CA VAL A 96 -6.41 3.49 5.98
C VAL A 96 -7.89 3.18 6.10
N CYS A 97 -8.27 2.12 6.82
CA CYS A 97 -9.68 1.79 7.05
C CYS A 97 -10.44 2.95 7.73
N ASP A 98 -9.83 3.56 8.74
CA ASP A 98 -10.45 4.65 9.50
C ASP A 98 -10.60 5.91 8.66
N LEU A 99 -9.59 6.24 7.84
CA LEU A 99 -9.70 7.32 6.85
C LEU A 99 -10.84 7.09 5.86
N VAL A 100 -10.92 5.88 5.28
CA VAL A 100 -11.99 5.54 4.34
C VAL A 100 -13.35 5.66 4.99
N ARG A 101 -13.56 5.07 6.18
CA ARG A 101 -14.85 5.14 6.86
C ARG A 101 -15.27 6.56 7.21
N ARG A 102 -14.32 7.41 7.61
CA ARG A 102 -14.59 8.79 8.01
C ARG A 102 -14.90 9.69 6.82
N GLU A 103 -14.17 9.54 5.72
CA GLU A 103 -14.20 10.48 4.60
C GLU A 103 -15.04 9.98 3.41
N LEU A 104 -15.22 8.67 3.30
CA LEU A 104 -15.96 7.95 2.25
C LEU A 104 -16.92 6.96 2.91
N GLY A 105 -17.81 7.46 3.78
CA GLY A 105 -18.67 6.62 4.64
C GLY A 105 -19.64 5.68 3.91
N ASP A 106 -19.76 5.80 2.59
CA ASP A 106 -20.47 4.86 1.74
C ASP A 106 -19.64 3.61 1.37
N LEU A 107 -18.31 3.65 1.49
CA LEU A 107 -17.41 2.53 1.23
C LEU A 107 -17.12 1.72 2.50
N TYR A 108 -17.16 0.39 2.37
CA TYR A 108 -16.97 -0.55 3.48
C TYR A 108 -15.72 -1.41 3.28
N PRO A 109 -14.63 -1.21 4.06
CA PRO A 109 -13.48 -2.08 4.02
C PRO A 109 -13.85 -3.52 4.39
N VAL A 110 -13.47 -4.49 3.55
CA VAL A 110 -13.73 -5.92 3.76
C VAL A 110 -12.45 -6.76 3.75
N ALA A 111 -12.55 -7.97 4.29
CA ALA A 111 -11.50 -8.99 4.18
C ALA A 111 -11.60 -9.70 2.82
N ALA A 112 -10.48 -10.26 2.38
CA ALA A 112 -10.47 -11.13 1.21
C ALA A 112 -11.17 -12.46 1.54
N GLU A 113 -11.97 -12.97 0.61
CA GLU A 113 -12.67 -14.26 0.72
C GLU A 113 -11.84 -15.42 0.13
N GLY A 114 -10.75 -15.10 -0.56
CA GLY A 114 -9.83 -16.06 -1.18
C GLY A 114 -8.59 -15.36 -1.71
N SER A 115 -7.68 -16.14 -2.26
CA SER A 115 -6.45 -15.63 -2.88
C SER A 115 -6.71 -15.02 -4.25
N SER A 116 -5.83 -14.11 -4.66
CA SER A 116 -5.81 -13.57 -6.02
C SER A 116 -5.60 -14.67 -7.09
N ALA A 117 -4.86 -15.73 -6.76
CA ALA A 117 -4.63 -16.87 -7.64
C ALA A 117 -5.92 -17.66 -7.91
N GLU A 118 -6.72 -17.93 -6.88
CA GLU A 118 -8.03 -18.59 -7.03
C GLU A 118 -8.97 -17.75 -7.90
N GLY A 119 -9.01 -16.44 -7.66
CA GLY A 119 -9.78 -15.51 -8.49
C GLY A 119 -9.38 -15.58 -9.97
N ALA A 120 -8.07 -15.63 -10.25
CA ALA A 120 -7.56 -15.78 -11.62
C ALA A 120 -7.98 -17.12 -12.27
N CYS A 121 -7.97 -18.22 -11.52
CA CYS A 121 -8.45 -19.52 -11.99
C CYS A 121 -9.95 -19.50 -12.32
N ILE A 122 -10.77 -18.88 -11.48
CA ILE A 122 -12.23 -18.73 -11.70
C ILE A 122 -12.50 -17.91 -12.97
N LEU A 123 -11.77 -16.80 -13.16
CA LEU A 123 -11.89 -15.97 -14.36
C LEU A 123 -11.49 -16.75 -15.63
N ALA A 124 -10.40 -17.52 -15.56
CA ALA A 124 -9.93 -18.35 -16.69
C ALA A 124 -10.93 -19.45 -17.07
N ALA A 125 -11.56 -20.10 -16.07
CA ALA A 125 -12.60 -21.11 -16.31
C ALA A 125 -13.87 -20.47 -16.90
N SER A 126 -14.31 -19.34 -16.34
CA SER A 126 -15.52 -18.62 -16.78
C SER A 126 -15.38 -18.05 -18.21
N GLY A 127 -14.18 -17.58 -18.57
CA GLY A 127 -13.90 -17.08 -19.92
C GLY A 127 -13.90 -18.15 -21.02
N ARG A 128 -13.89 -19.44 -20.65
CA ARG A 128 -13.97 -20.58 -21.58
C ARG A 128 -15.37 -21.20 -21.67
N GLY A 129 -16.37 -20.67 -20.94
CA GLY A 129 -17.72 -21.24 -20.89
C GLY A 129 -17.80 -22.58 -20.14
N LEU A 130 -16.78 -22.91 -19.33
CA LEU A 130 -16.78 -24.11 -18.49
C LEU A 130 -17.49 -23.76 -17.17
N ARG A 131 -18.80 -23.99 -17.11
CA ARG A 131 -19.58 -24.04 -15.88
C ARG A 131 -20.36 -25.33 -15.82
#